data_AF-A0A8T2FMU1-F1
#
_entry.id   AF-A0A8T2FMU1-F1
#
_cell.length_a   1.000
_cell.length_b   1.000
_cell.length_c   1.000
_cell.angle_alpha   90.00
_cell.angle_beta   90.00
_cell.angle_gamma   90.00
#
_symmetry.space_group_name_H-M   'P 1'
#
loop_
_entity.id
_entity.type
_entity.pdbx_description
1 polymer ?
#
loop_
_entity_poly.entity_id
_entity_poly.type
_entity_poly.pdbx_seq_one_letter_code
_entity_poly.pdbx_strand_id
1 'polypeptide(L)'
;MSRGRGVPMMDLKRSYDVEDRVVSVSIPSIIEADEADLWPLPEIDTKKSKFPCCIVWTPLPVVSWLAPFIGHIGLCREDGVILDFAGSNFINVDDFAFGPPARYLQLDRTKVLVSASLLSRIWLCMDFVSFVSNYKNFLIFIKCVCLWQCCLPPNMGGHTCKYGFKHTDFGTARTWDNALSSSTRSFEHKTYNIFTCNCHSFVANCLNRLCYGGSMEWNMVNVAILLMIKGKWINGSSVVRSFLPCAVVTSLGVVLVGWPFLIGLSSFSLLLFAWFIIATYCFKNIIT
;
A
#
# COMPACT_ATOMS: atom_id res chain seq x y z
N MET A 1 39.52 -26.34 28.35
CA MET A 1 38.41 -25.93 29.24
C MET A 1 38.42 -24.42 29.36
N SER A 2 37.62 -23.73 28.56
CA SER A 2 37.53 -22.27 28.53
C SER A 2 36.53 -21.81 29.58
N ARG A 3 37.00 -21.16 30.65
CA ARG A 3 36.17 -20.55 31.70
C ARG A 3 35.38 -19.38 31.11
N GLY A 4 34.05 -19.48 31.17
CA GLY A 4 33.13 -18.42 30.77
C GLY A 4 33.30 -17.16 31.62
N ARG A 5 33.37 -16.01 30.95
CA ARG A 5 33.43 -14.68 31.55
C ARG A 5 32.00 -14.28 31.92
N GLY A 6 31.67 -14.23 33.20
CA GLY A 6 30.35 -13.82 33.69
C GLY A 6 30.11 -12.34 33.39
N VAL A 7 28.96 -12.03 32.81
CA VAL A 7 28.49 -10.65 32.57
C VAL A 7 28.16 -10.01 33.94
N PRO A 8 28.59 -8.76 34.22
CA PRO A 8 28.34 -8.11 35.51
C PRO A 8 26.84 -7.91 35.77
N MET A 9 26.37 -8.29 36.96
CA MET A 9 24.97 -8.24 37.40
C MET A 9 24.34 -6.82 37.39
N MET A 10 25.17 -5.77 37.29
CA MET A 10 24.72 -4.38 37.18
C MET A 10 24.16 -4.03 35.79
N ASP A 11 24.68 -4.63 34.72
CA ASP A 11 24.16 -4.42 33.35
C ASP A 11 22.83 -5.13 33.13
N LEU A 12 22.64 -6.29 33.77
CA LEU A 12 21.39 -7.07 33.70
C LEU A 12 20.22 -6.37 34.42
N LYS A 13 20.51 -5.65 35.50
CA LYS A 13 19.49 -4.88 36.25
C LYS A 13 19.04 -3.66 35.46
N ARG A 14 19.95 -3.02 34.72
CA ARG A 14 19.64 -1.90 33.84
C ARG A 14 18.80 -2.32 32.63
N SER A 15 19.02 -3.51 32.07
CA SER A 15 18.16 -4.05 31.01
C SER A 15 16.78 -4.44 31.55
N TYR A 16 16.70 -5.02 32.75
CA TYR A 16 15.42 -5.32 33.41
C TYR A 16 14.63 -4.05 33.74
N ASP A 17 15.28 -3.00 34.27
CA ASP A 17 14.62 -1.74 34.62
C ASP A 17 14.18 -0.91 33.38
N VAL A 18 14.73 -1.21 32.20
CA VAL A 18 14.29 -0.66 30.90
C VAL A 18 13.11 -1.46 30.36
N GLU A 19 13.13 -2.79 30.48
CA GLU A 19 12.02 -3.66 30.10
C GLU A 19 10.79 -3.44 31.01
N ASP A 20 10.97 -3.29 32.32
CA ASP A 20 9.88 -3.09 33.29
C ASP A 20 9.23 -1.70 33.13
N ARG A 21 10.01 -0.69 32.72
CA ARG A 21 9.46 0.62 32.35
C ARG A 21 8.61 0.57 31.08
N VAL A 22 8.99 -0.24 30.08
CA VAL A 22 8.21 -0.47 28.87
C VAL A 22 6.95 -1.30 29.17
N VAL A 23 7.01 -2.23 30.13
CA VAL A 23 5.89 -3.07 30.56
C VAL A 23 4.88 -2.32 31.44
N SER A 24 5.31 -1.31 32.20
CA SER A 24 4.43 -0.51 33.06
C SER A 24 3.57 0.52 32.32
N VAL A 25 3.80 0.73 31.02
CA VAL A 25 2.94 1.57 30.19
C VAL A 25 1.69 0.75 29.86
N SER A 26 0.60 1.08 30.54
CA SER A 26 -0.69 0.42 30.31
C SER A 26 -1.05 0.54 28.83
N ILE A 27 -1.31 -0.59 28.17
CA ILE A 27 -1.67 -0.70 26.75
C ILE A 27 -2.65 0.40 26.27
N PRO A 28 -3.69 0.79 27.04
CA PRO A 28 -4.57 1.92 26.69
C PRO A 28 -3.85 3.25 26.43
N SER A 29 -2.77 3.56 27.17
CA SER A 29 -2.02 4.82 27.04
C SER A 29 -1.08 4.88 25.83
N ILE A 30 -0.56 3.75 25.36
CA ILE A 30 0.21 3.67 24.09
C ILE A 30 -0.74 3.85 22.90
N ILE A 31 -1.95 3.30 23.00
CA ILE A 31 -2.97 3.36 21.95
C ILE A 31 -3.52 4.78 21.80
N GLU A 32 -3.83 5.45 22.92
CA GLU A 32 -4.27 6.83 22.89
C GLU A 32 -3.15 7.76 22.40
N ALA A 33 -1.88 7.45 22.69
CA ALA A 33 -0.74 8.19 22.14
C ALA A 33 -0.56 7.97 20.61
N ASP A 34 -0.64 6.74 20.12
CA ASP A 34 -0.46 6.42 18.69
C ASP A 34 -1.58 7.02 17.79
N GLU A 35 -2.84 7.04 18.28
CA GLU A 35 -3.95 7.71 17.57
C GLU A 35 -3.94 9.24 17.77
N ALA A 36 -3.50 9.73 18.93
CA ALA A 36 -3.33 11.17 19.18
C ALA A 36 -2.14 11.79 18.41
N ASP A 37 -1.17 10.98 17.99
CA ASP A 37 -0.02 11.39 17.18
C ASP A 37 -0.33 11.45 15.67
N LEU A 38 -1.54 11.05 15.21
CA LEU A 38 -2.02 11.40 13.87
C LEU A 38 -2.40 12.88 13.82
N TRP A 39 -1.38 13.73 13.71
CA TRP A 39 -1.57 15.13 13.34
C TRP A 39 -2.47 15.24 12.10
N PRO A 40 -3.41 16.20 12.03
CA PRO A 40 -4.34 16.31 10.92
C PRO A 40 -3.54 16.45 9.62
N LEU A 41 -3.85 15.60 8.63
CA LEU A 41 -3.19 15.71 7.32
C LEU A 41 -3.43 17.10 6.73
N PRO A 42 -2.46 17.64 5.98
CA PRO A 42 -2.69 18.86 5.22
C PRO A 42 -3.90 18.67 4.29
N GLU A 43 -4.57 19.76 3.96
CA GLU A 43 -5.63 19.69 2.96
C GLU A 43 -5.03 19.33 1.59
N ILE A 44 -5.77 18.56 0.80
CA ILE A 44 -5.36 18.21 -0.56
C ILE A 44 -5.39 19.46 -1.43
N ASP A 45 -4.23 19.91 -1.89
CA ASP A 45 -4.09 21.03 -2.81
C ASP A 45 -3.79 20.52 -4.23
N THR A 46 -4.85 20.40 -5.02
CA THR A 46 -4.76 19.95 -6.41
C THR A 46 -4.00 20.92 -7.32
N LYS A 47 -3.89 22.21 -6.96
CA LYS A 47 -3.18 23.21 -7.77
C LYS A 47 -1.67 23.15 -7.55
N LYS A 48 -1.26 22.85 -6.32
CA LYS A 48 0.15 22.65 -5.95
C LYS A 48 0.59 21.18 -6.07
N SER A 49 -0.27 20.31 -6.58
CA SER A 49 -0.04 18.87 -6.69
C SER A 49 0.36 18.22 -5.35
N LYS A 50 -0.24 18.66 -4.24
CA LYS A 50 0.01 18.09 -2.90
C LYS A 50 -1.14 17.19 -2.48
N PHE A 51 -0.85 15.89 -2.35
CA PHE A 51 -1.85 14.85 -2.10
C PHE A 51 -1.45 13.97 -0.90
N PRO A 52 -1.57 14.46 0.35
CA PRO A 52 -1.09 13.75 1.53
C PRO A 52 -1.68 12.35 1.67
N CYS A 53 -0.80 11.35 1.81
CA CYS A 53 -1.11 9.91 1.91
C CYS A 53 -1.99 9.37 0.78
N CYS A 54 -1.85 9.91 -0.43
CA CYS A 54 -2.64 9.47 -1.58
C CYS A 54 -1.87 8.53 -2.50
N ILE A 55 -2.61 7.62 -3.14
CA ILE A 55 -2.19 7.03 -4.42
C ILE A 55 -2.67 7.97 -5.52
N VAL A 56 -1.79 8.39 -6.41
CA VAL A 56 -2.12 9.23 -7.58
C VAL A 56 -1.99 8.43 -8.87
N TRP A 57 -2.72 8.84 -9.91
CA TRP A 57 -2.69 8.19 -11.23
C TRP A 57 -2.73 9.20 -12.36
N THR A 58 -1.95 8.97 -13.43
CA THR A 58 -2.00 9.72 -14.69
C THR A 58 -2.02 8.74 -15.88
N PRO A 59 -2.74 9.03 -16.97
CA PRO A 59 -2.70 8.19 -18.17
C PRO A 59 -1.28 8.11 -18.77
N LEU A 60 -0.83 6.91 -19.15
CA LEU A 60 0.45 6.74 -19.87
C LEU A 60 0.30 7.22 -21.32
N PRO A 61 1.17 8.12 -21.82
CA PRO A 61 1.19 8.51 -23.22
C PRO A 61 1.26 7.29 -24.14
N VAL A 62 0.52 7.35 -25.26
CA VAL A 62 0.40 6.28 -26.28
C VAL A 62 -0.31 5.02 -25.78
N VAL A 63 0.10 4.43 -24.66
CA VAL A 63 -0.50 3.21 -24.10
C VAL A 63 -1.96 3.45 -23.72
N SER A 64 -2.26 4.57 -23.05
CA SER A 64 -3.62 4.91 -22.66
C SER A 64 -4.53 5.27 -23.83
N TRP A 65 -3.97 5.49 -25.03
CA TRP A 65 -4.77 5.76 -26.23
C TRP A 65 -5.45 4.47 -26.73
N LEU A 66 -4.83 3.32 -26.48
CA LEU A 66 -5.37 2.00 -26.81
C LEU A 66 -6.18 1.42 -25.65
N ALA A 67 -5.74 1.67 -24.41
CA ALA A 67 -6.40 1.18 -23.20
C ALA A 67 -6.46 2.28 -22.13
N PRO A 68 -7.54 3.09 -22.05
CA PRO A 68 -7.59 4.34 -21.28
C PRO A 68 -7.51 4.17 -19.76
N PHE A 69 -7.60 2.93 -19.28
CA PHE A 69 -7.48 2.59 -17.86
C PHE A 69 -6.03 2.27 -17.44
N ILE A 70 -5.13 2.08 -18.40
CA ILE A 70 -3.71 1.86 -18.13
C ILE A 70 -3.03 3.20 -17.91
N GLY A 71 -2.34 3.33 -16.79
CA GLY A 71 -1.64 4.54 -16.44
C GLY A 71 -0.60 4.34 -15.34
N HIS A 72 0.10 5.44 -15.06
CA HIS A 72 1.21 5.51 -14.14
C HIS A 72 0.66 5.84 -12.78
N ILE A 73 1.24 5.28 -11.72
CA ILE A 73 0.83 5.58 -10.36
C ILE A 73 2.01 6.07 -9.52
N GLY A 74 1.68 6.90 -8.53
CA GLY A 74 2.62 7.37 -7.52
C GLY A 74 2.02 7.19 -6.14
N LEU A 75 2.87 7.18 -5.12
CA LEU A 75 2.48 7.18 -3.72
C LEU A 75 3.01 8.45 -3.06
N CYS A 76 2.13 9.13 -2.34
CA CYS A 76 2.45 10.43 -1.77
C CYS A 76 2.79 10.31 -0.28
N ARG A 77 3.77 11.06 0.19
CA ARG A 77 4.13 11.22 1.60
C ARG A 77 3.03 11.89 2.41
N GLU A 78 3.21 11.97 3.73
CA GLU A 78 2.29 12.71 4.61
C GLU A 78 2.28 14.22 4.33
N ASP A 79 3.36 14.79 3.80
CA ASP A 79 3.45 16.19 3.35
C ASP A 79 2.79 16.44 1.96
N GLY A 80 2.32 15.37 1.31
CA GLY A 80 1.69 15.40 0.00
C GLY A 80 2.65 15.42 -1.19
N VAL A 81 3.97 15.32 -0.99
CA VAL A 81 4.94 15.14 -2.08
C VAL A 81 4.73 13.78 -2.74
N ILE A 82 4.68 13.76 -4.07
CA ILE A 82 4.48 12.55 -4.88
C ILE A 82 5.82 11.85 -5.08
N LEU A 83 5.85 10.53 -4.85
CA LEU A 83 6.97 9.66 -5.21
C LEU A 83 6.50 8.58 -6.18
N ASP A 84 7.27 8.35 -7.24
CA ASP A 84 6.93 7.36 -8.25
C ASP A 84 8.16 6.67 -8.84
N PHE A 85 8.03 5.37 -9.10
CA PHE A 85 9.06 4.59 -9.78
C PHE A 85 8.88 4.72 -11.30
N ALA A 86 9.59 5.68 -11.89
CA ALA A 86 9.41 6.10 -13.29
C ALA A 86 10.38 5.43 -14.27
N GLY A 87 11.43 4.76 -13.78
CA GLY A 87 12.44 4.12 -14.63
C GLY A 87 13.44 3.28 -13.83
N SER A 88 14.30 2.54 -14.52
CA SER A 88 15.27 1.64 -13.89
C SER A 88 16.17 2.41 -12.93
N ASN A 89 16.25 1.95 -11.68
CA ASN A 89 17.04 2.58 -10.63
C ASN A 89 16.68 4.05 -10.37
N PHE A 90 15.45 4.48 -10.70
CA PHE A 90 15.05 5.86 -10.63
C PHE A 90 13.69 6.03 -9.94
N ILE A 91 13.74 6.57 -8.72
CA ILE A 91 12.57 7.05 -7.99
C ILE A 91 12.51 8.56 -8.16
N ASN A 92 11.41 9.01 -8.72
CA ASN A 92 11.14 10.41 -8.93
C ASN A 92 10.46 11.00 -7.69
N VAL A 93 10.77 12.26 -7.37
CA VAL A 93 10.28 12.95 -6.18
C VAL A 93 9.79 14.33 -6.58
N ASP A 94 8.54 14.64 -6.23
CA ASP A 94 7.86 15.93 -6.45
C ASP A 94 7.50 16.27 -7.91
N ASP A 95 8.10 15.64 -8.91
CA ASP A 95 7.77 15.86 -10.33
C ASP A 95 7.12 14.63 -10.98
N PHE A 96 5.84 14.35 -10.69
CA PHE A 96 5.17 13.11 -11.11
C PHE A 96 5.34 12.79 -12.61
N ALA A 97 5.91 11.62 -12.91
CA ALA A 97 6.23 11.27 -14.29
C ALA A 97 4.98 11.15 -15.17
N PHE A 98 5.16 11.41 -16.47
CA PHE A 98 4.12 11.34 -17.50
C PHE A 98 2.98 12.39 -17.35
N GLY A 99 3.21 13.43 -16.56
CA GLY A 99 2.36 14.61 -16.44
C GLY A 99 1.55 14.64 -15.14
N PRO A 100 0.72 15.68 -14.94
CA PRO A 100 0.06 15.91 -13.67
C PRO A 100 -0.90 14.76 -13.32
N PRO A 101 -1.13 14.48 -12.03
CA PRO A 101 -2.16 13.53 -11.60
C PRO A 101 -3.51 13.83 -12.27
N ALA A 102 -4.21 12.78 -12.69
CA ALA A 102 -5.57 12.84 -13.21
C ALA A 102 -6.59 12.32 -12.17
N ARG A 103 -6.19 11.31 -11.39
CA ARG A 103 -6.96 10.73 -10.29
C ARG A 103 -6.11 10.63 -9.04
N TYR A 104 -6.77 10.64 -7.89
CA TYR A 104 -6.15 10.40 -6.59
C TYR A 104 -7.07 9.60 -5.68
N LEU A 105 -6.48 8.85 -4.76
CA LEU A 105 -7.15 8.13 -3.69
C LEU A 105 -6.38 8.36 -2.40
N GLN A 106 -6.94 9.14 -1.49
CA GLN A 106 -6.38 9.28 -0.14
C GLN A 106 -6.59 7.98 0.63
N LEU A 107 -5.49 7.40 1.11
CA LEU A 107 -5.52 6.22 1.95
C LEU A 107 -5.75 6.62 3.40
N ASP A 108 -6.45 5.76 4.11
CA ASP A 108 -6.85 5.99 5.49
C ASP A 108 -5.73 5.49 6.41
N ARG A 109 -5.02 6.41 7.07
CA ARG A 109 -3.89 6.08 7.94
C ARG A 109 -4.29 5.20 9.12
N THR A 110 -5.55 5.22 9.55
CA THR A 110 -6.05 4.29 10.59
C THR A 110 -5.99 2.82 10.14
N LYS A 111 -5.88 2.56 8.83
CA LYS A 111 -5.69 1.21 8.29
C LYS A 111 -4.24 0.76 8.25
N VAL A 112 -3.29 1.69 8.42
CA VAL A 112 -1.91 1.36 8.78
C VAL A 112 -1.89 0.99 10.27
N LEU A 113 -2.57 1.83 11.06
CA LEU A 113 -2.75 1.67 12.49
C LEU A 113 -3.99 0.82 12.80
N VAL A 114 -4.20 -0.34 12.14
CA VAL A 114 -5.24 -1.27 12.61
C VAL A 114 -4.77 -1.77 13.97
N SER A 115 -5.07 -0.94 14.95
CA SER A 115 -4.54 -0.83 16.28
C SER A 115 -5.70 -0.35 17.16
N ALA A 116 -6.21 -1.28 17.99
CA ALA A 116 -7.10 -1.07 19.13
C ALA A 116 -8.50 -0.42 18.98
N SER A 117 -8.79 0.48 18.02
CA SER A 117 -10.09 1.20 17.98
C SER A 117 -11.28 0.30 17.61
N LEU A 118 -11.06 -0.72 16.77
CA LEU A 118 -12.10 -1.69 16.42
C LEU A 118 -12.35 -2.71 17.55
N LEU A 119 -11.29 -3.08 18.29
CA LEU A 119 -11.37 -4.02 19.41
C LEU A 119 -12.07 -3.40 20.62
N SER A 120 -11.81 -2.13 20.92
CA SER A 120 -12.49 -1.40 22.01
C SER A 120 -13.98 -1.17 21.72
N ARG A 121 -14.38 -0.87 20.48
CA ARG A 121 -15.79 -0.77 20.10
C ARG A 121 -16.53 -2.11 20.11
N ILE A 122 -15.86 -3.21 19.82
CA ILE A 122 -16.44 -4.56 19.93
C ILE A 122 -16.51 -5.01 21.40
N TRP A 123 -15.54 -4.63 22.23
CA TRP A 123 -15.47 -4.98 23.65
C TRP A 123 -16.41 -4.14 24.53
N LEU A 124 -16.57 -2.84 24.24
CA LEU A 124 -17.45 -1.95 25.03
C LEU A 124 -18.94 -2.07 24.67
N CYS A 125 -19.29 -2.69 23.55
CA CYS A 125 -20.67 -2.73 23.04
C CYS A 125 -21.40 -4.07 23.27
N MET A 126 -20.73 -5.12 23.77
CA MET A 126 -21.35 -6.44 23.89
C MET A 126 -21.05 -7.08 25.24
N ASP A 127 -22.10 -7.32 26.01
CA ASP A 127 -22.06 -8.10 27.25
C ASP A 127 -21.39 -9.46 26.98
N PHE A 128 -20.43 -9.81 27.84
CA PHE A 128 -19.57 -11.00 27.78
C PHE A 128 -20.34 -12.31 27.50
N VAL A 129 -21.62 -12.37 27.88
CA VAL A 129 -22.51 -13.53 27.71
C VAL A 129 -23.01 -13.67 26.25
N SER A 130 -23.28 -12.58 25.53
CA SER A 130 -23.74 -12.63 24.14
C SER A 130 -22.61 -12.93 23.13
N PHE A 131 -21.37 -12.66 23.52
CA PHE A 131 -20.17 -12.86 22.71
C PHE A 131 -19.86 -14.34 22.47
N VAL A 132 -20.04 -15.19 23.49
CA VAL A 132 -19.81 -16.65 23.39
C VAL A 132 -20.94 -17.34 22.61
N SER A 133 -22.14 -16.76 22.59
CA SER A 133 -23.31 -17.33 21.91
C SER A 133 -23.28 -17.21 20.37
N ASN A 134 -22.43 -16.35 19.79
CA ASN A 134 -22.42 -16.10 18.34
C ASN A 134 -21.04 -16.41 17.73
N TYR A 135 -20.91 -17.63 17.20
CA TYR A 135 -19.68 -18.18 16.62
C TYR A 135 -19.02 -17.28 15.56
N LYS A 136 -19.79 -16.48 14.82
CA LYS A 136 -19.24 -15.54 13.82
C LYS A 136 -18.49 -14.37 14.46
N ASN A 137 -18.97 -13.83 15.58
CA ASN A 137 -18.35 -12.71 16.27
C ASN A 137 -17.08 -13.14 17.03
N PHE A 138 -17.10 -14.35 17.60
CA PHE A 138 -15.93 -14.97 18.23
C PHE A 138 -14.78 -15.20 17.23
N LEU A 139 -15.09 -15.69 16.01
CA LEU A 139 -14.07 -15.86 14.96
C LEU A 139 -13.46 -14.53 14.48
N ILE A 140 -14.26 -13.46 14.43
CA ILE A 140 -13.80 -12.12 14.04
C ILE A 140 -12.85 -11.56 15.10
N PHE A 141 -13.17 -11.74 16.38
CA PHE A 141 -12.32 -11.32 17.50
C PHE A 141 -10.99 -12.08 17.55
N ILE A 142 -11.00 -13.41 17.42
CA ILE A 142 -9.79 -14.23 17.32
C ILE A 142 -8.91 -13.77 16.14
N LYS A 143 -9.52 -13.50 14.96
CA LYS A 143 -8.79 -12.96 13.80
C LYS A 143 -8.17 -11.58 14.08
N CYS A 144 -8.88 -10.68 14.76
CA CYS A 144 -8.40 -9.33 15.07
C CYS A 144 -7.26 -9.34 16.11
N VAL A 145 -7.34 -10.18 17.14
CA VAL A 145 -6.28 -10.32 18.15
C VAL A 145 -5.01 -10.94 17.54
N CYS A 146 -5.14 -11.95 16.66
CA CYS A 146 -4.00 -12.51 15.93
C CYS A 146 -3.37 -11.53 14.91
N LEU A 147 -4.16 -10.61 14.31
CA LEU A 147 -3.65 -9.56 13.43
C LEU A 147 -2.83 -8.50 14.19
N TRP A 148 -3.14 -8.25 15.46
CA TRP A 148 -2.51 -7.21 16.28
C TRP A 148 -1.12 -7.61 16.78
N GLN A 149 -0.91 -8.87 17.18
CA GLN A 149 0.40 -9.38 17.64
C GLN A 149 1.43 -9.55 16.50
N CYS A 150 0.98 -9.60 15.24
CA CYS A 150 1.81 -9.76 14.04
C CYS A 150 2.75 -8.59 13.71
N CYS A 151 2.25 -7.36 13.84
CA CYS A 151 2.91 -6.19 13.23
C CYS A 151 3.64 -5.31 14.25
N LEU A 152 3.61 -5.69 15.53
CA LEU A 152 4.11 -4.91 16.66
C LEU A 152 4.93 -5.70 17.72
N PRO A 153 5.81 -6.67 17.39
CA PRO A 153 6.67 -7.25 18.42
C PRO A 153 7.89 -6.35 18.66
N PRO A 154 8.26 -6.08 19.92
CA PRO A 154 9.59 -5.56 20.27
C PRO A 154 10.72 -6.48 19.82
N ASN A 155 10.43 -7.77 19.60
CA ASN A 155 11.38 -8.80 19.22
C ASN A 155 10.80 -9.70 18.12
N MET A 156 11.33 -9.60 16.89
CA MET A 156 10.78 -10.25 15.69
C MET A 156 10.71 -11.78 15.77
N GLY A 157 11.45 -12.42 16.70
CA GLY A 157 11.53 -13.88 16.83
C GLY A 157 10.46 -14.55 17.71
N GLY A 158 9.58 -13.81 18.39
CA GLY A 158 8.76 -14.37 19.48
C GLY A 158 7.25 -14.56 19.20
N HIS A 159 6.73 -14.13 18.06
CA HIS A 159 5.28 -14.10 17.84
C HIS A 159 4.84 -14.94 16.64
N THR A 160 3.69 -15.59 16.75
CA THR A 160 3.10 -16.42 15.71
C THR A 160 2.18 -15.58 14.83
N CYS A 161 2.70 -15.13 13.69
CA CYS A 161 1.93 -14.37 12.72
C CYS A 161 1.55 -15.19 11.47
N LYS A 162 0.34 -14.96 10.94
CA LYS A 162 -0.09 -15.46 9.62
C LYS A 162 0.94 -15.15 8.52
N TYR A 163 1.61 -14.01 8.62
CA TYR A 163 2.60 -13.51 7.67
C TYR A 163 4.05 -13.55 8.19
N GLY A 164 4.35 -14.36 9.22
CA GLY A 164 5.65 -14.36 9.90
C GLY A 164 6.87 -14.36 8.97
N PHE A 165 6.88 -15.22 7.93
CA PHE A 165 7.98 -15.25 6.95
C PHE A 165 8.02 -14.02 6.04
N LYS A 166 6.86 -13.49 5.62
CA LYS A 166 6.78 -12.31 4.76
C LYS A 166 7.26 -11.03 5.45
N HIS A 167 7.16 -10.95 6.77
CA HIS A 167 7.76 -9.84 7.51
C HIS A 167 9.28 -9.81 7.38
N THR A 168 9.93 -10.95 7.22
CA THR A 168 11.37 -11.02 6.93
C THR A 168 11.68 -10.48 5.53
N ASP A 169 10.86 -10.82 4.53
CA ASP A 169 11.08 -10.41 3.13
C ASP A 169 10.82 -8.92 2.89
N PHE A 170 9.70 -8.40 3.43
CA PHE A 170 9.31 -7.00 3.22
C PHE A 170 9.83 -6.07 4.32
N GLY A 171 10.17 -6.57 5.50
CA GLY A 171 10.36 -5.75 6.71
C GLY A 171 9.04 -5.21 7.28
N THR A 172 9.13 -4.51 8.40
CA THR A 172 8.00 -3.84 9.06
C THR A 172 8.23 -2.34 9.12
N ALA A 173 7.21 -1.55 8.79
CA ALA A 173 7.24 -0.11 8.94
C ALA A 173 6.04 0.36 9.75
N ARG A 174 6.31 1.15 10.80
CA ARG A 174 5.29 1.68 11.71
C ARG A 174 4.60 2.93 11.18
N THR A 175 5.33 3.75 10.43
CA THR A 175 4.82 5.02 9.90
C THR A 175 4.79 5.01 8.39
N TRP A 176 3.89 5.81 7.83
CA TRP A 176 3.68 5.93 6.39
C TRP A 176 4.98 6.33 5.66
N ASP A 177 5.62 7.41 6.09
CA ASP A 177 6.83 7.94 5.44
C ASP A 177 8.04 7.01 5.60
N ASN A 178 8.13 6.25 6.71
CA ASN A 178 9.18 5.25 6.88
C ASN A 178 9.00 4.07 5.91
N ALA A 179 7.76 3.60 5.74
CA ALA A 179 7.47 2.57 4.74
C ALA A 179 7.83 3.03 3.33
N LEU A 180 7.43 4.26 2.98
CA LEU A 180 7.70 4.84 1.67
C LEU A 180 9.19 5.05 1.43
N SER A 181 9.93 5.53 2.44
CA SER A 181 11.40 5.66 2.38
C SER A 181 12.09 4.30 2.23
N SER A 182 11.61 3.28 2.94
CA SER A 182 12.13 1.91 2.85
C SER A 182 11.84 1.26 1.50
N SER A 183 10.65 1.47 0.95
CA SER A 183 10.30 1.04 -0.40
C SER A 183 11.13 1.76 -1.46
N THR A 184 11.39 3.06 -1.28
CA THR A 184 12.24 3.86 -2.17
C THR A 184 13.63 3.24 -2.28
N ARG A 185 14.31 3.03 -1.15
CA ARG A 185 15.62 2.35 -1.10
C ARG A 185 15.61 0.95 -1.73
N SER A 186 14.52 0.21 -1.54
CA SER A 186 14.38 -1.13 -2.11
C SER A 186 14.20 -1.14 -3.63
N PHE A 187 13.75 -0.05 -4.23
CA PHE A 187 13.50 0.09 -5.67
C PHE A 187 14.57 0.92 -6.39
N GLU A 188 15.38 1.69 -5.66
CA GLU A 188 16.54 2.43 -6.18
C GLU A 188 17.54 1.55 -6.95
N HIS A 189 17.58 0.23 -6.67
CA HIS A 189 18.46 -0.72 -7.35
C HIS A 189 17.71 -1.73 -8.23
N LYS A 190 16.40 -1.54 -8.45
CA LYS A 190 15.61 -2.45 -9.29
C LYS A 190 15.54 -1.92 -10.73
N THR A 191 15.66 -2.84 -11.68
CA THR A 191 15.41 -2.59 -13.09
C THR A 191 13.91 -2.44 -13.33
N TYR A 192 13.51 -1.40 -14.05
CA TYR A 192 12.12 -1.16 -14.40
C TYR A 192 11.69 -2.09 -15.52
N ASN A 193 10.56 -2.75 -15.33
CA ASN A 193 9.88 -3.55 -16.33
C ASN A 193 8.37 -3.30 -16.21
N ILE A 194 7.77 -2.85 -17.31
CA ILE A 194 6.36 -2.46 -17.35
C ILE A 194 5.39 -3.56 -16.88
N PHE A 195 5.74 -4.84 -17.00
CA PHE A 195 4.87 -5.95 -16.64
C PHE A 195 5.17 -6.60 -15.29
N THR A 196 6.38 -6.45 -14.76
CA THR A 196 6.81 -7.22 -13.58
C THR A 196 7.36 -6.36 -12.43
N CYS A 197 8.06 -5.27 -12.74
CA CYS A 197 8.67 -4.39 -11.76
C CYS A 197 8.45 -2.94 -12.18
N ASN A 198 7.31 -2.37 -11.78
CA ASN A 198 6.83 -1.08 -12.25
C ASN A 198 6.32 -0.24 -11.07
N CYS A 199 5.72 0.90 -11.37
CA CYS A 199 5.13 1.80 -10.38
C CYS A 199 4.04 1.13 -9.52
N HIS A 200 3.29 0.17 -10.06
CA HIS A 200 2.28 -0.58 -9.31
C HIS A 200 2.90 -1.55 -8.31
N SER A 201 4.02 -2.21 -8.67
CA SER A 201 4.74 -3.06 -7.72
C SER A 201 5.44 -2.24 -6.63
N PHE A 202 5.89 -1.02 -6.93
CA PHE A 202 6.41 -0.07 -5.94
C PHE A 202 5.35 0.29 -4.87
N VAL A 203 4.16 0.72 -5.30
CA VAL A 203 3.07 1.05 -4.36
C VAL A 203 2.64 -0.20 -3.57
N ALA A 204 2.50 -1.35 -4.23
CA ALA A 204 2.17 -2.61 -3.55
C ALA A 204 3.21 -2.99 -2.49
N ASN A 205 4.51 -2.81 -2.77
CA ASN A 205 5.58 -3.04 -1.80
C ASN A 205 5.40 -2.16 -0.55
N CYS A 206 5.12 -0.86 -0.73
CA CYS A 206 4.89 0.06 0.38
C CYS A 206 3.67 -0.35 1.22
N LEU A 207 2.55 -0.71 0.57
CA LEU A 207 1.35 -1.18 1.28
C LEU A 207 1.58 -2.48 2.04
N ASN A 208 2.39 -3.40 1.49
CA ASN A 208 2.77 -4.63 2.18
C ASN A 208 3.66 -4.36 3.40
N ARG A 209 4.62 -3.42 3.31
CA ARG A 209 5.45 -3.00 4.45
C ARG A 209 4.64 -2.40 5.60
N LEU A 210 3.55 -1.70 5.25
CA LEU A 210 2.59 -1.13 6.20
C LEU A 210 1.57 -2.15 6.73
N CYS A 211 1.53 -3.37 6.17
CA CYS A 211 0.42 -4.31 6.37
C CYS A 211 -0.95 -3.61 6.21
N TYR A 212 -1.07 -2.75 5.19
CA TYR A 212 -2.20 -1.83 5.08
C TYR A 212 -3.53 -2.60 4.99
N GLY A 213 -4.45 -2.31 5.92
CA GLY A 213 -5.72 -3.03 6.07
C GLY A 213 -5.58 -4.46 6.58
N GLY A 214 -4.48 -4.78 7.30
CA GLY A 214 -4.20 -6.11 7.84
C GLY A 214 -3.74 -7.14 6.81
N SER A 215 -3.24 -6.70 5.65
CA SER A 215 -2.84 -7.57 4.54
C SER A 215 -1.43 -7.25 4.02
N MET A 216 -0.64 -8.30 3.80
CA MET A 216 0.66 -8.28 3.10
C MET A 216 0.58 -9.03 1.74
N GLU A 217 -0.58 -8.96 1.10
CA GLU A 217 -0.87 -9.61 -0.19
C GLU A 217 -1.21 -8.59 -1.28
N TRP A 218 -0.82 -7.31 -1.08
CA TRP A 218 -0.92 -6.29 -2.11
C TRP A 218 -0.02 -6.65 -3.28
N ASN A 219 -0.57 -6.50 -4.49
CA ASN A 219 0.11 -6.70 -5.76
C ASN A 219 -0.35 -5.62 -6.74
N MET A 220 0.31 -5.54 -7.89
CA MET A 220 0.02 -4.52 -8.91
C MET A 220 -1.44 -4.50 -9.39
N VAL A 221 -2.08 -5.67 -9.50
CA VAL A 221 -3.47 -5.77 -9.95
C VAL A 221 -4.43 -5.23 -8.89
N ASN A 222 -4.25 -5.63 -7.62
CA ASN A 222 -5.12 -5.17 -6.54
C ASN A 222 -4.99 -3.66 -6.30
N VAL A 223 -3.77 -3.10 -6.44
CA VAL A 223 -3.54 -1.65 -6.38
C VAL A 223 -4.25 -0.92 -7.51
N ALA A 224 -4.12 -1.42 -8.75
CA ALA A 224 -4.80 -0.85 -9.90
C ALA A 224 -6.32 -0.87 -9.72
N ILE A 225 -6.90 -2.01 -9.31
CA ILE A 225 -8.35 -2.14 -9.07
C ILE A 225 -8.81 -1.18 -7.97
N LEU A 226 -8.07 -1.10 -6.86
CA LEU A 226 -8.40 -0.20 -5.75
C LEU A 226 -8.51 1.26 -6.22
N LEU A 227 -7.51 1.72 -6.97
CA LEU A 227 -7.45 3.08 -7.49
C LEU A 227 -8.52 3.34 -8.56
N MET A 228 -8.79 2.35 -9.41
CA MET A 228 -9.79 2.49 -10.47
C MET A 228 -11.22 2.56 -9.92
N ILE A 229 -11.52 1.82 -8.85
CA ILE A 229 -12.85 1.80 -8.23
C ILE A 229 -13.04 2.99 -7.27
N LYS A 230 -12.04 3.28 -6.42
CA LYS A 230 -12.18 4.28 -5.34
C LYS A 230 -11.56 5.65 -5.65
N GLY A 231 -10.72 5.75 -6.67
CA GLY A 231 -10.03 6.99 -7.03
C GLY A 231 -11.00 8.06 -7.52
N LYS A 232 -10.80 9.29 -7.04
CA LYS A 232 -11.54 10.47 -7.44
C LYS A 232 -10.81 11.18 -8.58
N TRP A 233 -11.55 11.74 -9.51
CA TRP A 233 -11.00 12.63 -10.53
C TRP A 233 -10.68 13.98 -9.90
N ILE A 234 -9.58 14.59 -10.32
CA ILE A 234 -9.18 15.91 -9.80
C ILE A 234 -10.13 17.00 -10.29
N ASN A 235 -10.45 16.99 -11.58
CA ASN A 235 -11.40 17.90 -12.22
C ASN A 235 -11.85 17.32 -13.58
N GLY A 236 -12.81 18.00 -14.22
CA GLY A 236 -13.29 17.60 -15.55
C GLY A 236 -12.21 17.64 -16.64
N SER A 237 -11.24 18.55 -16.56
CA SER A 237 -10.13 18.62 -17.51
C SER A 237 -9.25 17.37 -17.44
N SER A 238 -9.06 16.77 -16.27
CA SER A 238 -8.34 15.51 -16.10
C SER A 238 -9.08 14.35 -16.76
N VAL A 239 -10.41 14.31 -16.68
CA VAL A 239 -11.23 13.31 -17.38
C VAL A 239 -11.04 13.43 -18.90
N VAL A 240 -11.21 14.65 -19.44
CA VAL A 240 -11.05 14.90 -20.88
C VAL A 240 -9.65 14.52 -21.34
N ARG A 241 -8.61 14.95 -20.63
CA ARG A 241 -7.21 14.61 -20.96
C ARG A 241 -6.96 13.10 -20.97
N SER A 242 -7.60 12.33 -20.08
CA SER A 242 -7.43 10.88 -20.01
C SER A 242 -8.11 10.12 -21.13
N PHE A 243 -9.31 10.54 -21.57
CA PHE A 243 -10.10 9.78 -22.54
C PHE A 243 -10.08 10.35 -23.96
N LEU A 244 -9.83 11.65 -24.14
CA LEU A 244 -9.87 12.31 -25.45
C LEU A 244 -8.90 11.68 -26.46
N PRO A 245 -7.62 11.37 -26.12
CA PRO A 245 -6.73 10.74 -27.10
C PRO A 245 -7.22 9.36 -27.55
N CYS A 246 -7.75 8.55 -26.63
CA CYS A 246 -8.33 7.25 -26.97
C CYS A 246 -9.57 7.41 -27.86
N ALA A 247 -10.44 8.38 -27.56
CA ALA A 247 -11.60 8.68 -28.39
C ALA A 247 -11.19 9.09 -29.81
N VAL A 248 -10.21 9.99 -29.96
CA VAL A 248 -9.70 10.43 -31.27
C VAL A 248 -9.11 9.26 -32.06
N VAL A 249 -8.22 8.47 -31.46
CA VAL A 249 -7.61 7.29 -32.12
C VAL A 249 -8.69 6.29 -32.52
N THR A 250 -9.67 6.04 -31.65
CA THR A 250 -10.78 5.12 -31.94
C THR A 250 -11.65 5.62 -33.08
N SER A 251 -12.01 6.91 -33.08
CA SER A 251 -12.80 7.52 -34.16
C SER A 251 -12.06 7.46 -35.49
N LEU A 252 -10.76 7.80 -35.52
CA LEU A 252 -9.95 7.70 -36.74
C LEU A 252 -9.85 6.26 -37.25
N GLY A 253 -9.61 5.30 -36.35
CA GLY A 253 -9.56 3.88 -36.70
C GLY A 253 -10.88 3.39 -37.31
N VAL A 254 -12.02 3.79 -36.74
CA VAL A 254 -13.35 3.46 -37.28
C VAL A 254 -13.59 4.13 -38.64
N VAL A 255 -13.17 5.39 -38.83
CA VAL A 255 -13.33 6.08 -40.12
C VAL A 255 -12.50 5.43 -41.22
N LEU A 256 -11.26 5.01 -40.91
CA LEU A 256 -10.33 4.47 -41.91
C LEU A 256 -10.53 2.98 -42.20
N VAL A 257 -10.90 2.18 -41.19
CA VAL A 257 -10.94 0.71 -41.26
C VAL A 257 -12.35 0.15 -41.04
N GLY A 258 -13.24 0.91 -40.42
CA GLY A 258 -14.59 0.48 -40.06
C GLY A 258 -14.67 -0.26 -38.72
N TRP A 259 -15.81 -0.91 -38.47
CA TRP A 259 -16.07 -1.72 -37.27
C TRP A 259 -15.03 -2.80 -36.94
N PRO A 260 -14.34 -3.45 -37.92
CA PRO A 260 -13.27 -4.41 -37.60
C PRO A 260 -12.14 -3.83 -36.74
N PHE A 261 -11.89 -2.52 -36.81
CA PHE A 261 -10.92 -1.86 -35.94
C PHE A 261 -11.27 -2.01 -34.46
N LEU A 262 -12.55 -1.85 -34.09
CA LEU A 262 -13.01 -2.00 -32.71
C LEU A 262 -12.83 -3.42 -32.21
N ILE A 263 -13.09 -4.40 -33.08
CA ILE A 263 -12.87 -5.83 -32.77
C ILE A 263 -11.38 -6.04 -32.50
N GLY A 264 -10.51 -5.59 -33.40
CA GLY A 264 -9.06 -5.71 -33.24
C GLY A 264 -8.55 -5.05 -31.96
N LEU A 265 -8.98 -3.82 -31.69
CA LEU A 265 -8.58 -3.07 -30.49
C LEU A 265 -9.07 -3.74 -29.19
N SER A 266 -10.32 -4.21 -29.18
CA SER A 266 -10.90 -4.93 -28.04
C SER A 266 -10.19 -6.27 -27.80
N SER A 267 -10.00 -7.07 -28.85
CA SER A 267 -9.28 -8.35 -28.77
C SER A 267 -7.85 -8.17 -28.29
N PHE A 268 -7.11 -7.20 -28.83
CA PHE A 268 -5.74 -6.89 -28.40
C PHE A 268 -5.72 -6.50 -26.92
N SER A 269 -6.59 -5.59 -26.50
CA SER A 269 -6.65 -5.12 -25.11
C SER A 269 -7.02 -6.23 -24.13
N LEU A 270 -7.99 -7.08 -24.48
CA LEU A 270 -8.40 -8.22 -23.66
C LEU A 270 -7.28 -9.25 -23.53
N LEU A 271 -6.57 -9.57 -24.61
CA LEU A 271 -5.44 -10.50 -24.59
C LEU A 271 -4.30 -9.95 -23.73
N LEU A 272 -3.98 -8.66 -23.86
CA LEU A 272 -2.94 -8.01 -23.06
C LEU A 272 -3.29 -8.04 -21.57
N PHE A 273 -4.54 -7.70 -21.23
CA PHE A 273 -5.02 -7.73 -19.84
C PHE A 273 -5.04 -9.15 -19.28
N ALA A 274 -5.59 -10.12 -20.03
CA ALA A 274 -5.63 -11.52 -19.60
C ALA A 274 -4.23 -12.09 -19.40
N TRP A 275 -3.30 -11.82 -20.33
CA TRP A 275 -1.90 -12.18 -20.20
C TRP A 275 -1.28 -11.58 -18.94
N PHE A 276 -1.51 -10.29 -18.68
CA PHE A 276 -0.97 -9.61 -17.49
C PHE A 276 -1.49 -10.21 -16.18
N ILE A 277 -2.78 -10.56 -16.11
CA ILE A 277 -3.36 -11.25 -14.94
C ILE A 277 -2.72 -12.63 -14.78
N ILE A 278 -2.66 -13.43 -15.85
CA ILE A 278 -2.03 -14.77 -15.81
C ILE A 278 -0.56 -14.65 -15.39
N ALA A 279 0.20 -13.73 -15.98
CA ALA A 279 1.58 -13.43 -15.62
C ALA A 279 1.71 -13.16 -14.10
N THR A 280 0.90 -12.23 -13.59
CA THR A 280 0.94 -11.81 -12.18
C THR A 280 0.65 -12.94 -11.20
N TYR A 281 -0.35 -13.79 -11.48
CA TYR A 281 -0.81 -14.79 -10.52
C TYR A 281 -0.18 -16.17 -10.71
N CYS A 282 0.10 -16.56 -11.95
CA CYS A 282 0.66 -17.88 -12.28
C CYS A 282 2.19 -17.89 -12.27
N PHE A 283 2.85 -16.76 -12.52
CA PHE A 283 4.32 -16.66 -12.55
C PHE A 283 4.88 -15.84 -11.39
N LYS A 284 4.25 -15.94 -10.20
CA LYS A 284 4.67 -15.23 -8.97
C LYS A 284 6.17 -15.36 -8.68
N ASN A 285 6.78 -16.51 -8.99
CA ASN A 285 8.20 -16.78 -8.72
C ASN A 285 9.18 -16.07 -9.67
N ILE A 286 8.70 -15.41 -10.73
CA ILE A 286 9.54 -14.66 -11.70
C ILE A 286 9.42 -13.14 -11.45
N ILE A 287 8.44 -12.70 -10.66
CA ILE A 287 7.98 -11.30 -10.58
C ILE A 287 8.34 -10.60 -9.25
N THR A 288 8.88 -11.32 -8.27
CA THR A 288 9.37 -10.75 -6.98
C THR A 288 10.83 -10.33 -7.00
#